data_AF-A0A352XU35-F1
#
_entry.id   AF-A0A352XU35-F1
#
_cell.length_a   1.000
_cell.length_b   1.000
_cell.length_c   1.000
_cell.angle_alpha   90.00
_cell.angle_beta   90.00
_cell.angle_gamma   90.00
#
_symmetry.space_group_name_H-M   'P 1'
#
loop_
_entity.id
_entity.type
_entity.pdbx_description
1 polymer ?
#
loop_
_entity_poly.entity_id
_entity_poly.type
_entity_poly.pdbx_seq_one_letter_code
_entity_poly.pdbx_strand_id
1 'polypeptide(L)'
;MPLPHFKEEGQSVDLLRSYSALRHRIEHLGGSLEVISHIEQGTRIQARVPYTLSSVGDQITAPNLPPANASSVSETSITTNIRVLVVDGHAVSRAGLRHLLESYPDLHVIGEAADGVQAVSETLELGPQVVLMDAQLPNNQSMEALKQIKQLNLETRVLLLSAQEREEYLYETLRAGADGYVLKNIAPDELAHAVRAVARGEVLVQPQLAGRLLSRFGKQGRGNTPYETLTAREQEVLHLLARGMRNKEIATRLFVSERTVNFHLANIYQKLNVSGRTEALSKALEQGLITA
;
A
#
# COMPACT_ATOMS: atom_id res chain seq x y z
N MET A 1 21.62 41.72 39.49
CA MET A 1 20.96 40.39 39.49
C MET A 1 21.40 39.66 38.23
N PRO A 2 22.25 38.62 38.32
CA PRO A 2 22.77 37.90 37.17
C PRO A 2 22.12 36.51 36.93
N LEU A 3 22.35 36.01 35.70
CA LEU A 3 22.27 34.66 35.12
C LEU A 3 20.98 34.21 34.38
N PRO A 4 21.09 33.33 33.35
CA PRO A 4 22.30 32.65 32.86
C PRO A 4 22.64 32.84 31.37
N HIS A 5 23.92 32.62 31.09
CA HIS A 5 24.50 32.28 29.79
C HIS A 5 23.78 31.11 29.11
N PHE A 6 23.58 31.22 27.80
CA PHE A 6 23.59 30.05 26.92
C PHE A 6 24.56 30.31 25.77
N LYS A 7 25.66 29.56 25.76
CA LYS A 7 26.47 29.33 24.57
C LYS A 7 25.63 28.56 23.56
N GLU A 8 25.51 29.03 22.33
CA GLU A 8 25.19 28.17 21.19
C GLU A 8 26.43 28.04 20.31
N GLU A 9 27.33 27.14 20.75
CA GLU A 9 28.11 26.34 19.82
C GLU A 9 27.31 25.05 19.56
N GLY A 10 27.08 24.73 18.29
CA GLY A 10 26.41 23.50 17.82
C GLY A 10 24.93 23.75 17.50
N GLN A 11 24.39 23.48 16.31
CA GLN A 11 24.66 22.35 15.43
C GLN A 11 24.26 22.71 13.98
N SER A 12 25.19 23.21 13.17
CA SER A 12 25.01 23.21 11.70
C SER A 12 25.46 21.89 11.04
N VAL A 13 25.76 20.86 11.84
CA VAL A 13 26.45 19.65 11.36
C VAL A 13 25.50 18.49 11.02
N ASP A 14 24.23 18.50 11.46
CA ASP A 14 23.38 17.30 11.34
C ASP A 14 22.38 17.30 10.17
N LEU A 15 22.02 18.46 9.61
CA LEU A 15 21.10 18.50 8.45
C LEU A 15 21.77 18.03 7.14
N LEU A 16 23.10 18.16 7.02
CA LEU A 16 23.85 17.69 5.85
C LEU A 16 23.96 16.16 5.79
N ARG A 17 23.86 15.46 6.93
CA ARG A 17 23.92 13.98 6.97
C ARG A 17 22.60 13.34 6.59
N SER A 18 21.46 13.89 7.03
CA SER A 18 20.12 13.31 6.80
C SER A 18 19.74 13.20 5.32
N TYR A 19 20.32 14.01 4.44
CA TYR A 19 20.03 14.01 3.01
C TYR A 19 21.21 13.57 2.13
N SER A 20 22.31 13.12 2.72
CA SER A 20 23.53 12.70 2.00
C SER A 20 23.26 11.58 0.99
N ALA A 21 22.49 10.56 1.39
CA ALA A 21 22.12 9.44 0.51
C ALA A 21 21.19 9.87 -0.64
N LEU A 22 20.27 10.81 -0.39
CA LEU A 22 19.35 11.33 -1.40
C LEU A 22 20.07 12.25 -2.39
N ARG A 23 20.95 13.11 -1.88
CA ARG A 23 21.83 13.96 -2.67
C ARG A 23 22.72 13.14 -3.59
N HIS A 24 23.37 12.11 -3.05
CA HIS A 24 24.23 11.23 -3.82
C HIS A 24 23.48 10.51 -4.94
N ARG A 25 22.25 10.03 -4.69
CA ARG A 25 21.40 9.41 -5.73
C ARG A 25 20.97 10.39 -6.82
N ILE A 26 20.65 11.63 -6.45
CA ILE A 26 20.24 12.67 -7.41
C ILE A 26 21.43 13.14 -8.25
N GLU A 27 22.60 13.32 -7.63
CA GLU A 27 23.84 13.66 -8.34
C GLU A 27 24.29 12.52 -9.28
N HIS A 28 24.11 11.25 -8.89
CA HIS A 28 24.37 10.10 -9.76
C HIS A 28 23.47 10.06 -11.00
N LEU A 29 22.28 10.66 -10.92
CA LEU A 29 21.38 10.81 -12.05
C LEU A 29 21.66 12.08 -12.86
N GLY A 30 22.76 12.81 -12.58
CA GLY A 30 23.09 14.10 -13.21
C GLY A 30 22.19 15.25 -12.75
N GLY A 31 21.46 15.06 -11.65
CA GLY A 31 20.59 16.04 -11.03
C GLY A 31 21.27 16.87 -9.94
N SER A 32 20.53 17.83 -9.38
CA SER A 32 20.96 18.67 -8.26
C SER A 32 19.90 18.70 -7.16
N LEU A 33 20.32 18.65 -5.90
CA LEU A 33 19.44 18.78 -4.74
C LEU A 33 19.84 20.02 -3.94
N GLU A 34 18.89 20.92 -3.71
CA GLU A 34 19.03 22.12 -2.89
C GLU A 34 18.10 22.03 -1.67
N VAL A 35 18.64 22.29 -0.47
CA VAL A 35 17.89 22.25 0.79
C VAL A 35 18.02 23.60 1.46
N ILE A 36 16.91 24.32 1.59
CA ILE A 36 16.83 25.65 2.19
C ILE A 36 15.99 25.51 3.45
N SER A 37 16.59 25.77 4.62
CA SER A 37 15.91 25.66 5.92
C SER A 37 15.91 27.00 6.63
N HIS A 38 14.73 27.46 7.04
CA HIS A 38 14.55 28.64 7.86
C HIS A 38 13.77 28.28 9.12
N ILE A 39 14.23 28.77 10.27
CA ILE A 39 13.70 28.41 11.60
C ILE A 39 12.20 28.70 11.72
N GLU A 40 11.68 29.74 11.05
CA GLU A 40 10.27 30.13 11.10
C GLU A 40 9.43 29.66 9.90
N GLN A 41 10.05 29.32 8.76
CA GLN A 41 9.34 28.98 7.51
C GLN A 41 9.43 27.51 7.13
N GLY A 42 10.09 26.69 7.97
CA GLY A 42 10.30 25.28 7.72
C GLY A 42 11.42 25.00 6.71
N THR A 43 11.51 23.75 6.28
CA THR A 43 12.57 23.28 5.36
C THR A 43 11.98 23.02 3.99
N ARG A 44 12.50 23.71 2.97
CA ARG A 44 12.16 23.53 1.56
C ARG A 44 13.27 22.73 0.88
N ILE A 45 12.88 21.64 0.22
CA ILE A 45 13.81 20.76 -0.52
C ILE A 45 13.43 20.83 -2.01
N GLN A 46 14.38 21.18 -2.86
CA GLN A 46 14.20 21.26 -4.31
C GLN A 46 15.18 20.32 -5.02
N ALA A 47 14.65 19.29 -5.68
CA ALA A 47 15.42 18.34 -6.48
C ALA A 47 15.18 18.59 -7.98
N ARG A 48 16.25 18.67 -8.77
CA ARG A 48 16.21 18.62 -10.24
C ARG A 48 16.90 17.35 -10.69
N VAL A 49 16.29 16.59 -11.59
CA VAL A 49 16.90 15.39 -12.18
C VAL A 49 16.67 15.43 -13.69
N PRO A 50 17.70 15.25 -14.53
CA PRO A 50 17.51 15.17 -15.97
C PRO A 50 16.76 13.87 -16.29
N TYR A 51 15.72 13.99 -17.11
CA TYR A 51 14.99 12.87 -17.66
C TYR A 51 15.10 12.93 -19.18
N THR A 52 15.66 11.89 -19.80
CA THR A 52 15.72 11.77 -21.26
C THR A 52 14.44 11.12 -21.76
N LEU A 53 13.63 11.88 -22.48
CA LEU A 53 12.60 11.33 -23.35
C LEU A 53 13.30 10.58 -24.48
N SER A 54 13.15 9.25 -24.54
CA SER A 54 13.57 8.46 -25.69
C SER A 54 12.71 8.86 -26.89
N SER A 55 13.24 9.76 -27.72
CA SER A 55 12.64 10.20 -28.97
C SER A 55 12.80 9.14 -30.05
N VAL A 56 11.67 8.61 -30.54
CA VAL A 56 11.59 8.15 -31.94
C VAL A 56 11.58 9.42 -32.82
N GLY A 57 12.41 9.45 -33.87
CA GLY A 57 12.77 10.61 -34.72
C GLY A 57 11.58 11.40 -35.29
N ASP A 58 11.72 12.66 -35.71
CA ASP A 58 12.83 13.31 -36.40
C ASP A 58 12.90 14.82 -36.09
N GLN A 59 14.13 15.34 -36.10
CA GLN A 59 14.59 16.73 -36.29
C GLN A 59 13.65 17.89 -35.93
N ILE A 60 13.96 18.59 -34.82
CA ILE A 60 13.55 19.99 -34.61
C ILE A 60 14.81 20.83 -34.39
N THR A 61 15.16 21.62 -35.40
CA THR A 61 16.17 22.68 -35.36
C THR A 61 15.78 23.75 -34.34
N ALA A 62 16.75 24.23 -33.55
CA ALA A 62 16.57 25.27 -32.54
C ALA A 62 16.09 26.62 -33.13
N PRO A 63 15.40 27.47 -32.35
CA PRO A 63 14.58 28.55 -32.86
C PRO A 63 15.33 29.88 -33.03
N ASN A 64 15.02 30.59 -34.11
CA ASN A 64 15.25 32.03 -34.23
C ASN A 64 14.06 32.76 -33.58
N LEU A 65 14.31 33.62 -32.59
CA LEU A 65 13.31 34.53 -32.00
C LEU A 65 13.30 35.81 -32.85
N PRO A 66 12.13 36.38 -33.24
CA PRO A 66 11.50 37.46 -32.45
C PRO A 66 9.95 37.52 -32.67
N PRO A 67 9.24 38.59 -32.22
CA PRO A 67 8.78 38.81 -30.86
C PRO A 67 7.25 38.78 -30.72
N ALA A 68 6.82 38.78 -29.46
CA ALA A 68 5.50 39.10 -28.90
C ALA A 68 4.41 39.62 -29.88
N ASN A 69 3.32 38.85 -29.99
CA ASN A 69 1.97 39.42 -29.91
C ASN A 69 0.93 38.36 -29.56
N ALA A 70 -0.01 38.78 -28.72
CA ALA A 70 -1.11 38.00 -28.18
C ALA A 70 -2.01 37.40 -29.27
N SER A 71 -2.44 36.15 -29.07
CA SER A 71 -3.84 35.69 -29.17
C SER A 71 -3.91 34.17 -28.97
N SER A 72 -4.73 33.77 -27.98
CA SER A 72 -5.50 32.52 -27.91
C SER A 72 -4.94 31.28 -28.62
N VAL A 73 -4.35 30.36 -27.86
CA VAL A 73 -4.29 28.95 -28.27
C VAL A 73 -4.74 28.11 -27.08
N SER A 74 -5.89 27.45 -27.27
CA SER A 74 -6.42 26.43 -26.38
C SER A 74 -5.35 25.39 -26.09
N GLU A 75 -4.97 25.25 -24.81
CA GLU A 75 -4.19 24.13 -24.33
C GLU A 75 -5.03 22.86 -24.45
N THR A 76 -4.82 22.10 -25.53
CA THR A 76 -5.24 20.71 -25.59
C THR A 76 -4.38 19.95 -24.59
N SER A 77 -4.82 19.94 -23.33
CA SER A 77 -4.34 19.03 -22.30
C SER A 77 -4.52 17.61 -22.82
N ILE A 78 -3.43 16.86 -22.98
CA ILE A 78 -3.50 15.42 -23.22
C ILE A 78 -4.02 14.81 -21.93
N THR A 79 -5.34 14.68 -21.80
CA THR A 79 -5.98 13.99 -20.68
C THR A 79 -5.55 12.53 -20.74
N THR A 80 -4.61 12.16 -19.88
CA THR A 80 -4.15 10.77 -19.80
C THR A 80 -5.28 9.95 -19.21
N ASN A 81 -5.89 9.10 -20.03
CA ASN A 81 -7.11 8.39 -19.65
C ASN A 81 -6.82 7.24 -18.70
N ILE A 82 -7.24 7.37 -17.44
CA ILE A 82 -7.06 6.34 -16.43
C ILE A 82 -8.22 5.36 -16.54
N ARG A 83 -7.89 4.11 -16.87
CA ARG A 83 -8.87 3.02 -16.99
C ARG A 83 -9.04 2.33 -15.64
N VAL A 84 -10.26 2.31 -15.14
CA VAL A 84 -10.62 1.79 -13.82
C VAL A 84 -11.58 0.61 -13.94
N LEU A 85 -11.32 -0.46 -13.19
CA LEU A 85 -12.28 -1.53 -12.93
C LEU A 85 -12.86 -1.32 -11.54
N VAL A 86 -14.19 -1.27 -11.40
CA VAL A 86 -14.87 -1.13 -10.11
C VAL A 86 -15.33 -2.50 -9.62
N VAL A 87 -14.96 -2.87 -8.39
CA VAL A 87 -15.32 -4.15 -7.78
C VAL A 87 -15.97 -3.89 -6.43
N ASP A 88 -17.24 -4.23 -6.26
CA ASP A 88 -17.94 -4.13 -4.97
C ASP A 88 -19.08 -5.14 -4.95
N GLY A 89 -19.41 -5.75 -3.80
CA GLY A 89 -20.48 -6.75 -3.70
C GLY A 89 -21.89 -6.17 -3.83
N HIS A 90 -22.05 -4.87 -3.56
CA HIS A 90 -23.34 -4.20 -3.47
C HIS A 90 -23.61 -3.39 -4.75
N ALA A 91 -24.70 -3.73 -5.45
CA ALA A 91 -25.06 -3.11 -6.72
C ALA A 91 -25.22 -1.57 -6.64
N VAL A 92 -25.82 -1.06 -5.55
CA VAL A 92 -25.98 0.39 -5.33
C VAL A 92 -24.64 1.08 -5.14
N SER A 93 -23.72 0.46 -4.40
CA SER A 93 -22.36 1.00 -4.17
C SER A 93 -21.56 1.02 -5.48
N ARG A 94 -21.56 -0.08 -6.24
CA ARG A 94 -20.92 -0.14 -7.57
C ARG A 94 -21.42 0.96 -8.51
N ALA A 95 -22.74 1.10 -8.64
CA ALA A 95 -23.33 2.13 -9.49
C ALA A 95 -22.96 3.55 -9.04
N GLY A 96 -22.95 3.80 -7.72
CA GLY A 96 -22.54 5.08 -7.15
C GLY A 96 -21.08 5.40 -7.40
N LEU A 97 -20.18 4.44 -7.20
CA LEU A 97 -18.74 4.58 -7.49
C LEU A 97 -18.49 4.83 -8.97
N ARG A 98 -19.19 4.10 -9.85
CA ARG A 98 -19.09 4.32 -11.29
C ARG A 98 -19.51 5.73 -11.67
N HIS A 99 -20.69 6.16 -11.23
CA HIS A 99 -21.19 7.50 -11.52
C HIS A 99 -20.26 8.60 -11.01
N LEU A 100 -19.72 8.43 -9.80
CA LEU A 100 -18.76 9.35 -9.21
C LEU A 100 -17.49 9.44 -10.05
N LEU A 101 -16.88 8.31 -10.40
CA LEU A 101 -15.63 8.29 -11.16
C LEU A 101 -15.82 8.85 -12.57
N GLU A 102 -16.91 8.50 -13.25
CA GLU A 102 -17.24 9.00 -14.59
C GLU A 102 -17.58 10.50 -14.62
N SER A 103 -17.80 11.14 -13.46
CA SER A 103 -17.94 12.60 -13.38
C SER A 103 -16.61 13.36 -13.60
N TYR A 104 -15.47 12.67 -13.53
CA TYR A 104 -14.15 13.23 -13.79
C TYR A 104 -13.69 12.89 -15.23
N PRO A 105 -13.33 13.88 -16.06
CA PRO A 105 -13.03 13.66 -17.49
C PRO A 105 -11.86 12.72 -17.81
N ASP A 106 -10.95 12.50 -16.85
CA ASP A 106 -9.75 11.68 -17.00
C ASP A 106 -9.89 10.26 -16.43
N LEU A 107 -11.01 9.95 -15.76
CA LEU A 107 -11.27 8.64 -15.15
C LEU A 107 -12.37 7.92 -15.92
N HIS A 108 -12.08 6.72 -16.41
CA HIS A 108 -13.03 5.90 -17.15
C HIS A 108 -13.20 4.53 -16.52
N VAL A 109 -14.43 4.22 -16.13
CA VAL A 109 -14.79 2.88 -15.69
C VAL A 109 -14.96 1.99 -16.92
N ILE A 110 -14.02 1.06 -17.12
CA ILE A 110 -14.00 0.17 -18.29
C ILE A 110 -14.71 -1.16 -18.04
N GLY A 111 -15.07 -1.43 -16.79
CA GLY A 111 -15.79 -2.63 -16.38
C GLY A 111 -16.23 -2.57 -14.91
N GLU A 112 -17.10 -3.50 -14.54
CA GLU A 112 -17.59 -3.68 -13.17
C GLU A 112 -17.57 -5.17 -12.82
N ALA A 113 -17.25 -5.50 -11.57
CA ALA A 113 -17.32 -6.87 -11.06
C ALA A 113 -18.07 -6.92 -9.72
N ALA A 114 -18.90 -7.95 -9.54
CA ALA A 114 -19.70 -8.11 -8.32
C ALA A 114 -19.03 -8.97 -7.23
N ASP A 115 -17.94 -9.67 -7.58
CA ASP A 115 -17.26 -10.60 -6.69
C ASP A 115 -15.77 -10.75 -7.05
N GLY A 116 -15.02 -11.48 -6.22
CA GLY A 116 -13.58 -11.64 -6.43
C GLY A 116 -13.20 -12.48 -7.66
N VAL A 117 -14.06 -13.41 -8.08
CA VAL A 117 -13.82 -14.25 -9.26
C VAL A 117 -13.96 -13.42 -10.53
N GLN A 118 -15.05 -12.66 -10.62
CA GLN A 118 -15.27 -11.70 -11.70
C GLN A 118 -14.15 -10.66 -11.72
N ALA A 119 -13.71 -10.15 -10.56
CA ALA A 119 -12.63 -9.17 -10.50
C ALA A 119 -11.34 -9.66 -11.17
N VAL A 120 -10.95 -10.92 -10.95
CA VAL A 120 -9.76 -11.51 -11.57
C VAL A 120 -9.97 -11.70 -13.07
N SER A 121 -11.14 -12.21 -13.49
CA SER A 121 -11.47 -12.41 -14.92
C SER A 121 -11.45 -11.09 -15.69
N GLU A 122 -12.18 -10.09 -15.20
CA GLU A 122 -12.30 -8.77 -15.82
C GLU A 122 -10.95 -8.03 -15.81
N THR A 123 -10.12 -8.21 -14.79
CA THR A 123 -8.77 -7.63 -14.78
C THR A 123 -7.92 -8.21 -15.91
N LEU A 124 -8.00 -9.52 -16.15
CA LEU A 124 -7.25 -10.18 -17.21
C LEU A 124 -7.75 -9.78 -18.61
N GLU A 125 -9.08 -9.69 -18.78
CA GLU A 125 -9.71 -9.39 -20.07
C GLU A 125 -9.58 -7.90 -20.46
N LEU A 126 -9.80 -6.99 -19.51
CA LEU A 126 -9.90 -5.56 -19.78
C LEU A 126 -8.58 -4.80 -19.57
N GLY A 127 -7.62 -5.38 -18.86
CA GLY A 127 -6.34 -4.76 -18.54
C GLY A 127 -6.47 -3.36 -17.93
N PRO A 128 -7.23 -3.17 -16.83
CA PRO A 128 -7.39 -1.88 -16.18
C PRO A 128 -6.05 -1.38 -15.63
N GLN A 129 -5.88 -0.05 -15.58
CA GLN A 129 -4.74 0.56 -14.90
C GLN A 129 -4.92 0.50 -13.39
N VAL A 130 -6.15 0.71 -12.91
CA VAL A 130 -6.51 0.63 -11.49
C VAL A 130 -7.73 -0.27 -11.30
N VAL A 131 -7.64 -1.20 -10.36
CA VAL A 131 -8.78 -1.91 -9.80
C VAL A 131 -9.15 -1.23 -8.49
N LEU A 132 -10.31 -0.58 -8.45
CA LEU A 132 -10.90 -0.04 -7.23
C LEU A 132 -11.80 -1.13 -6.63
N MET A 133 -11.36 -1.75 -5.53
CA MET A 133 -12.00 -2.96 -5.00
C MET A 133 -12.47 -2.79 -3.55
N ASP A 134 -13.70 -3.21 -3.26
CA ASP A 134 -14.21 -3.32 -1.90
C ASP A 134 -13.35 -4.29 -1.09
N ALA A 135 -12.88 -3.85 0.07
CA ALA A 135 -12.12 -4.68 1.01
C ALA A 135 -12.98 -5.74 1.73
N GLN A 136 -14.30 -5.71 1.58
CA GLN A 136 -15.26 -6.55 2.30
C GLN A 136 -16.12 -7.45 1.39
N LEU A 137 -15.54 -7.98 0.30
CA LEU A 137 -16.23 -9.03 -0.46
C LEU A 137 -16.44 -10.28 0.40
N PRO A 138 -17.55 -11.02 0.21
CA PRO A 138 -17.87 -12.21 1.01
C PRO A 138 -16.76 -13.25 1.01
N ASN A 139 -16.71 -14.08 2.07
CA ASN A 139 -15.82 -15.25 2.14
C ASN A 139 -14.33 -14.96 1.87
N ASN A 140 -13.82 -13.79 2.29
CA ASN A 140 -12.42 -13.37 2.10
C ASN A 140 -12.00 -13.19 0.62
N GLN A 141 -12.95 -13.07 -0.30
CA GLN A 141 -12.69 -12.98 -1.73
C GLN A 141 -11.84 -11.77 -2.13
N SER A 142 -11.91 -10.63 -1.42
CA SER A 142 -11.08 -9.45 -1.74
C SER A 142 -9.58 -9.77 -1.62
N MET A 143 -9.19 -10.50 -0.58
CA MET A 143 -7.79 -10.88 -0.36
C MET A 143 -7.32 -11.93 -1.36
N GLU A 144 -8.19 -12.89 -1.69
CA GLU A 144 -7.90 -13.91 -2.70
C GLU A 144 -7.75 -13.30 -4.09
N ALA A 145 -8.68 -12.41 -4.48
CA ALA A 145 -8.64 -11.68 -5.73
C ALA A 145 -7.41 -10.78 -5.83
N LEU A 146 -7.07 -10.04 -4.77
CA LEU A 146 -5.84 -9.23 -4.73
C LEU A 146 -4.60 -10.08 -5.02
N LYS A 147 -4.44 -11.21 -4.31
CA LYS A 147 -3.29 -12.11 -4.51
C LYS A 147 -3.24 -12.66 -5.92
N GLN A 148 -4.38 -13.08 -6.47
CA GLN A 148 -4.46 -13.61 -7.83
C GLN A 148 -4.13 -12.54 -8.87
N ILE A 149 -4.72 -11.34 -8.76
CA ILE A 149 -4.42 -10.21 -9.66
C ILE A 149 -2.93 -9.87 -9.64
N LYS A 150 -2.29 -9.86 -8.46
CA LYS A 150 -0.84 -9.61 -8.35
C LYS A 150 0.01 -10.74 -8.91
N GLN A 151 -0.45 -11.99 -8.83
CA GLN A 151 0.23 -13.13 -9.45
C GLN A 151 0.15 -13.13 -10.99
N LEU A 152 -0.80 -12.40 -11.59
CA LEU A 152 -0.86 -12.23 -13.05
C LEU A 152 0.31 -11.39 -13.61
N ASN A 153 1.10 -10.73 -12.75
CA ASN A 153 2.24 -9.87 -13.14
C ASN A 153 1.87 -8.79 -14.16
N LEU A 154 0.66 -8.24 -14.06
CA LEU A 154 0.20 -7.10 -14.84
C LEU A 154 0.67 -5.79 -14.19
N GLU A 155 0.76 -4.71 -14.97
CA GLU A 155 0.99 -3.34 -14.46
C GLU A 155 -0.22 -2.77 -13.70
N THR A 156 -1.28 -3.57 -13.55
CA THR A 156 -2.52 -3.22 -12.86
C THR A 156 -2.28 -2.95 -11.38
N ARG A 157 -2.78 -1.80 -10.95
CA ARG A 157 -2.72 -1.33 -9.56
C ARG A 157 -4.01 -1.65 -8.83
N VAL A 158 -3.94 -1.99 -7.56
CA VAL A 158 -5.12 -2.35 -6.75
C VAL A 158 -5.27 -1.38 -5.59
N LEU A 159 -6.35 -0.59 -5.62
CA LEU A 159 -6.76 0.31 -4.56
C LEU A 159 -7.96 -0.28 -3.82
N LEU A 160 -7.78 -0.56 -2.53
CA LEU A 160 -8.85 -1.10 -1.70
C LEU A 160 -9.67 -0.01 -1.03
N LEU A 161 -10.98 -0.21 -1.02
CA LEU A 161 -11.96 0.70 -0.41
C LEU A 161 -12.70 -0.04 0.72
N SER A 162 -12.59 0.45 1.96
CA SER A 162 -13.13 -0.23 3.15
C SER A 162 -14.16 0.59 3.90
N ALA A 163 -15.26 -0.02 4.33
CA ALA A 163 -16.23 0.63 5.22
C ALA A 163 -15.71 0.79 6.67
N GLN A 164 -14.68 0.04 7.07
CA GLN A 164 -14.24 -0.06 8.46
C GLN A 164 -12.73 0.09 8.60
N GLU A 165 -12.32 0.71 9.70
CA GLU A 165 -10.92 0.92 10.07
C GLU A 165 -10.34 -0.29 10.83
N ARG A 166 -10.21 -1.44 10.16
CA ARG A 166 -9.57 -2.63 10.77
C ARG A 166 -8.08 -2.68 10.44
N GLU A 167 -7.25 -2.41 11.45
CA GLU A 167 -5.79 -2.34 11.32
C GLU A 167 -5.15 -3.65 10.82
N GLU A 168 -5.69 -4.79 11.24
CA GLU A 168 -5.23 -6.11 10.80
C GLU A 168 -5.41 -6.33 9.30
N TYR A 169 -6.55 -5.87 8.73
CA TYR A 169 -6.83 -5.95 7.30
C TYR A 169 -5.95 -5.01 6.49
N LEU A 170 -5.66 -3.81 7.00
CA LEU A 170 -4.77 -2.86 6.33
C LEU A 170 -3.37 -3.45 6.14
N TYR A 171 -2.80 -4.06 7.18
CA TYR A 171 -1.46 -4.64 7.07
C TYR A 171 -1.42 -5.84 6.12
N GLU A 172 -2.40 -6.76 6.25
CA GLU A 172 -2.44 -7.96 5.40
C GLU A 172 -2.63 -7.63 3.92
N THR A 173 -3.46 -6.64 3.61
CA THR A 173 -3.71 -6.20 2.22
C THR A 173 -2.49 -5.53 1.59
N LEU A 174 -1.82 -4.62 2.30
CA LEU A 174 -0.58 -4.00 1.82
C LEU A 174 0.52 -5.04 1.61
N ARG A 175 0.66 -5.98 2.54
CA ARG A 175 1.62 -7.08 2.40
C ARG A 175 1.29 -8.00 1.22
N ALA A 176 0.02 -8.21 0.92
CA ALA A 176 -0.43 -8.94 -0.26
C ALA A 176 -0.23 -8.16 -1.58
N GLY A 177 0.28 -6.92 -1.51
CA GLY A 177 0.68 -6.12 -2.66
C GLY A 177 -0.34 -5.05 -3.07
N ALA A 178 -1.33 -4.72 -2.24
CA ALA A 178 -2.22 -3.61 -2.54
C ALA A 178 -1.41 -2.30 -2.70
N ASP A 179 -1.71 -1.54 -3.75
CA ASP A 179 -1.08 -0.24 -4.03
C ASP A 179 -1.76 0.89 -3.25
N GLY A 180 -2.93 0.64 -2.65
CA GLY A 180 -3.49 1.57 -1.70
C GLY A 180 -4.66 1.04 -0.89
N TYR A 181 -4.98 1.76 0.17
CA TYR A 181 -6.11 1.47 1.05
C TYR A 181 -6.75 2.77 1.54
N VAL A 182 -8.03 2.93 1.23
CA VAL A 182 -8.85 4.11 1.56
C VAL A 182 -10.15 3.68 2.23
N LEU A 183 -10.69 4.54 3.08
CA LEU A 183 -11.99 4.31 3.71
C LEU A 183 -13.13 4.80 2.81
N LYS A 184 -14.30 4.14 2.86
CA LYS A 184 -15.50 4.50 2.08
C LYS A 184 -16.08 5.88 2.44
N ASN A 185 -15.65 6.49 3.55
CA ASN A 185 -16.04 7.86 3.94
C ASN A 185 -15.13 8.94 3.32
N ILE A 186 -14.17 8.56 2.48
CA ILE A 186 -13.34 9.49 1.71
C ILE A 186 -14.21 10.45 0.88
N ALA A 187 -13.82 11.71 0.79
CA ALA A 187 -14.51 12.67 -0.05
C ALA A 187 -14.37 12.29 -1.55
N PRO A 188 -15.37 12.59 -2.41
CA PRO A 188 -15.30 12.24 -3.84
C PRO A 188 -14.02 12.71 -4.55
N ASP A 189 -13.63 13.97 -4.34
CA ASP A 189 -12.42 14.53 -4.95
C ASP A 189 -11.14 13.86 -4.44
N GLU A 190 -11.12 13.48 -3.16
CA GLU A 190 -10.00 12.74 -2.57
C GLU A 190 -9.92 11.31 -3.11
N LEU A 191 -11.05 10.64 -3.36
CA LEU A 191 -11.07 9.32 -3.99
C LEU A 191 -10.55 9.39 -5.43
N ALA A 192 -11.01 10.37 -6.21
CA ALA A 192 -10.52 10.59 -7.56
C ALA A 192 -9.02 10.89 -7.56
N HIS A 193 -8.53 11.71 -6.62
CA HIS A 193 -7.10 11.95 -6.43
C HIS A 193 -6.34 10.67 -6.06
N ALA A 194 -6.91 9.83 -5.19
CA ALA A 194 -6.28 8.57 -4.80
C ALA A 194 -6.15 7.59 -5.97
N VAL A 195 -7.17 7.48 -6.81
CA VAL A 195 -7.11 6.69 -8.05
C VAL A 195 -6.00 7.21 -8.98
N ARG A 196 -5.89 8.54 -9.16
CA ARG A 196 -4.82 9.15 -9.97
C ARG A 196 -3.42 8.89 -9.41
N ALA A 197 -3.25 8.98 -8.10
CA ALA A 197 -1.98 8.70 -7.43
C ALA A 197 -1.55 7.24 -7.64
N VAL A 198 -2.46 6.31 -7.37
CA VAL A 198 -2.21 4.87 -7.56
C VAL A 198 -1.93 4.55 -9.04
N ALA A 199 -2.63 5.18 -9.97
CA ALA A 199 -2.39 5.03 -11.42
C ALA A 199 -0.96 5.45 -11.83
N ARG A 200 -0.34 6.40 -11.12
CA ARG A 200 1.07 6.82 -11.31
C ARG A 200 2.09 5.93 -10.59
N GLY A 201 1.63 4.88 -9.91
CA GLY A 201 2.48 3.96 -9.15
C GLY A 201 2.79 4.43 -7.73
N GLU A 202 2.10 5.44 -7.21
CA GLU A 202 2.22 5.86 -5.81
C GLU A 202 1.48 4.88 -4.90
N VAL A 203 2.05 4.58 -3.73
CA VAL A 203 1.35 3.80 -2.70
C VAL A 203 0.60 4.74 -1.77
N LEU A 204 -0.73 4.59 -1.67
CA LEU A 204 -1.56 5.52 -0.92
C LEU A 204 -2.28 4.87 0.25
N VAL A 205 -2.06 5.42 1.45
CA VAL A 205 -2.78 5.08 2.67
C VAL A 205 -3.18 6.38 3.35
N GLN A 206 -4.46 6.53 3.72
CA GLN A 206 -4.92 7.76 4.39
C GLN A 206 -4.10 8.03 5.68
N PRO A 207 -3.77 9.29 6.02
CA PRO A 207 -2.92 9.63 7.16
C PRO A 207 -3.39 9.05 8.51
N GLN A 208 -4.71 8.95 8.69
CA GLN A 208 -5.36 8.36 9.87
C GLN A 208 -5.06 6.85 10.04
N LEU A 209 -4.81 6.16 8.91
CA LEU A 209 -4.39 4.76 8.86
C LEU A 209 -2.87 4.61 8.91
N ALA A 210 -2.11 5.59 8.42
CA ALA A 210 -0.64 5.58 8.41
C ALA A 210 -0.03 5.55 9.82
N GLY A 211 -0.62 6.26 10.78
CA GLY A 211 -0.19 6.21 12.19
C GLY A 211 -0.26 4.79 12.79
N ARG A 212 -1.21 3.97 12.34
CA ARG A 212 -1.36 2.58 12.82
C ARG A 212 -0.30 1.66 12.21
N LEU A 213 0.04 1.84 10.94
CA LEU A 213 1.19 1.16 10.32
C LEU A 213 2.48 1.45 11.10
N LEU A 214 2.75 2.72 11.37
CA LEU A 214 3.93 3.16 12.13
C LEU A 214 3.95 2.63 13.57
N SER A 215 2.79 2.51 14.22
CA SER A 215 2.69 1.97 15.58
C SER A 215 3.05 0.48 15.67
N ARG A 216 2.88 -0.29 14.58
CA ARG A 216 3.38 -1.67 14.47
C ARG A 216 4.84 -1.73 14.08
N PHE A 217 5.31 -0.89 13.15
CA PHE A 217 6.74 -0.80 12.82
C PHE A 217 7.58 -0.38 14.05
N GLY A 218 7.07 0.52 14.89
CA GLY A 218 7.71 0.92 16.16
C GLY A 218 7.73 -0.16 17.23
N LYS A 219 6.74 -1.07 17.25
CA LYS A 219 6.73 -2.26 18.12
C LYS A 219 7.64 -3.38 17.62
N GLN A 220 7.97 -3.40 16.32
CA GLN A 220 8.98 -4.32 15.75
C GLN A 220 10.42 -3.82 15.87
N GLY A 221 10.65 -2.56 16.26
CA GLY A 221 11.99 -1.95 16.36
C GLY A 221 12.79 -2.29 17.63
N ARG A 222 12.23 -3.06 18.57
CA ARG A 222 12.92 -3.46 19.82
C ARG A 222 12.66 -4.93 20.15
N GLY A 223 13.22 -5.81 19.34
CA GLY A 223 13.17 -7.25 19.61
C GLY A 223 13.54 -8.04 18.37
N ASN A 224 14.80 -8.46 18.31
CA ASN A 224 15.36 -9.33 17.30
C ASN A 224 14.53 -10.63 17.17
N THR A 225 13.71 -10.77 16.11
CA THR A 225 13.56 -11.96 15.24
C THR A 225 12.41 -11.76 14.21
N PRO A 226 12.65 -12.00 12.90
CA PRO A 226 11.67 -11.75 11.84
C PRO A 226 10.87 -13.01 11.50
N TYR A 227 9.74 -13.20 12.17
CA TYR A 227 8.62 -13.99 11.65
C TYR A 227 7.32 -13.30 12.04
N GLU A 228 6.34 -13.29 11.14
CA GLU A 228 5.01 -12.74 11.43
C GLU A 228 4.50 -13.22 12.77
N THR A 229 4.29 -12.29 13.70
CA THR A 229 3.63 -12.59 14.96
C THR A 229 2.30 -13.28 14.69
N LEU A 230 2.16 -14.50 15.23
CA LEU A 230 0.93 -15.26 15.20
C LEU A 230 -0.22 -14.41 15.78
N THR A 231 -1.39 -14.49 15.16
CA THR A 231 -2.62 -13.88 15.69
C THR A 231 -3.01 -14.52 17.02
N ALA A 232 -3.83 -13.84 17.84
CA ALA A 232 -4.28 -14.39 19.11
C ALA A 232 -4.92 -15.79 18.97
N ARG A 233 -5.65 -16.00 17.87
CA ARG A 233 -6.28 -17.29 17.59
C ARG A 233 -5.28 -18.37 17.19
N GLU A 234 -4.27 -18.01 16.40
CA GLU A 234 -3.18 -18.93 16.04
C GLU A 234 -2.31 -19.27 17.25
N GLN A 235 -2.05 -18.32 18.15
CA GLN A 235 -1.35 -18.58 19.40
C GLN A 235 -2.13 -19.56 20.29
N GLU A 236 -3.44 -19.39 20.39
CA GLU A 236 -4.31 -20.29 21.15
C GLU A 236 -4.31 -21.71 20.55
N VAL A 237 -4.43 -21.82 19.21
CA VAL A 237 -4.31 -23.10 18.50
C VAL A 237 -2.94 -23.73 18.73
N LEU A 238 -1.85 -22.96 18.64
CA LEU A 238 -0.48 -23.44 18.88
C LEU A 238 -0.26 -23.90 20.33
N HIS A 239 -0.84 -23.22 21.32
CA HIS A 239 -0.79 -23.65 22.73
C HIS A 239 -1.52 -24.97 22.95
N LEU A 240 -2.68 -25.16 22.35
CA LEU A 240 -3.41 -26.44 22.44
C LEU A 240 -2.67 -27.55 21.68
N LEU A 241 -2.01 -27.21 20.57
CA LEU A 241 -1.14 -28.10 19.82
C LEU A 241 0.05 -28.58 20.67
N ALA A 242 0.67 -27.67 21.43
CA ALA A 242 1.78 -27.94 22.35
C ALA A 242 1.39 -28.86 23.51
N ARG A 243 0.12 -28.80 23.94
CA ARG A 243 -0.46 -29.72 24.93
C ARG A 243 -0.76 -31.13 24.37
N GLY A 244 -0.37 -31.42 23.14
CA GLY A 244 -0.57 -32.72 22.50
C GLY A 244 -1.97 -32.98 21.97
N MET A 245 -2.85 -31.96 21.91
CA MET A 245 -4.22 -32.14 21.46
C MET A 245 -4.28 -32.40 19.94
N ARG A 246 -5.20 -33.28 19.52
CA ARG A 246 -5.53 -33.55 18.12
C ARG A 246 -6.45 -32.45 17.57
N ASN A 247 -6.47 -32.26 16.26
CA ASN A 247 -7.19 -31.16 15.62
C ASN A 247 -8.70 -31.16 15.95
N LYS A 248 -9.31 -32.35 16.03
CA LYS A 248 -10.70 -32.52 16.48
C LYS A 248 -10.94 -32.10 17.94
N GLU A 249 -9.98 -32.33 18.84
CA GLU A 249 -10.08 -31.93 20.25
C GLU A 249 -9.90 -30.42 20.41
N ILE A 250 -8.98 -29.84 19.64
CA ILE A 250 -8.80 -28.38 19.53
C ILE A 250 -10.10 -27.75 19.03
N ALA A 251 -10.70 -28.31 17.97
CA ALA A 251 -11.94 -27.82 17.37
C ALA A 251 -13.09 -27.77 18.39
N THR A 252 -13.28 -28.86 19.16
CA THR A 252 -14.27 -28.92 20.23
C THR A 252 -14.00 -27.88 21.32
N ARG A 253 -12.75 -27.76 21.76
CA ARG A 253 -12.39 -26.83 22.84
C ARG A 253 -12.55 -25.36 22.44
N LEU A 254 -12.36 -25.09 21.16
CA LEU A 254 -12.39 -23.76 20.57
C LEU A 254 -13.75 -23.40 19.96
N PHE A 255 -14.74 -24.30 20.03
CA PHE A 255 -16.08 -24.18 19.43
C PHE A 255 -16.05 -23.84 17.92
N VAL A 256 -15.14 -24.48 17.18
CA VAL A 256 -14.99 -24.32 15.72
C VAL A 256 -14.97 -25.66 15.01
N SER A 257 -15.01 -25.66 13.68
CA SER A 257 -14.86 -26.88 12.89
C SER A 257 -13.40 -27.37 12.84
N GLU A 258 -13.18 -28.67 12.65
CA GLU A 258 -11.84 -29.23 12.42
C GLU A 258 -11.16 -28.63 11.18
N ARG A 259 -11.95 -28.27 10.15
CA ARG A 259 -11.48 -27.53 8.98
C ARG A 259 -10.91 -26.15 9.35
N THR A 260 -11.57 -25.44 10.26
CA THR A 260 -11.10 -24.14 10.78
C THR A 260 -9.78 -24.28 11.54
N VAL A 261 -9.61 -25.36 12.31
CA VAL A 261 -8.33 -25.66 12.99
C VAL A 261 -7.23 -25.95 11.96
N ASN A 262 -7.50 -26.76 10.93
CA ASN A 262 -6.53 -27.04 9.87
C ASN A 262 -6.10 -25.77 9.12
N PHE A 263 -7.03 -24.84 8.89
CA PHE A 263 -6.74 -23.54 8.31
C PHE A 263 -5.79 -22.72 9.19
N HIS A 264 -6.04 -22.64 10.50
CA HIS A 264 -5.13 -21.96 11.42
C HIS A 264 -3.75 -22.63 11.48
N LEU A 265 -3.68 -23.97 11.44
CA LEU A 265 -2.42 -24.70 11.42
C LEU A 265 -1.61 -24.46 10.15
N ALA A 266 -2.26 -24.39 8.98
CA ALA A 266 -1.60 -24.04 7.73
C ALA A 266 -0.97 -22.64 7.80
N ASN A 267 -1.70 -21.66 8.35
CA ASN A 267 -1.18 -20.31 8.53
C ASN A 267 -0.05 -20.26 9.58
N ILE A 268 -0.14 -21.01 10.68
CA ILE A 268 0.94 -21.14 11.67
C ILE A 268 2.20 -21.71 11.02
N TYR A 269 2.07 -22.79 10.23
CA TYR A 269 3.22 -23.41 9.56
C TYR A 269 3.88 -22.45 8.56
N GLN A 270 3.07 -21.71 7.82
CA GLN A 270 3.56 -20.70 6.89
C GLN A 270 4.28 -19.55 7.63
N LYS A 271 3.69 -19.04 8.72
CA LYS A 271 4.27 -17.94 9.52
C LYS A 271 5.54 -18.35 10.26
N LEU A 272 5.61 -19.59 10.73
CA LEU A 272 6.81 -20.16 11.34
C LEU A 272 7.80 -20.69 10.29
N ASN A 273 7.45 -20.70 9.00
CA ASN A 273 8.25 -21.28 7.92
C ASN A 273 8.71 -22.73 8.23
N VAL A 274 7.74 -23.60 8.49
CA VAL A 274 7.90 -25.03 8.81
C VAL A 274 6.93 -25.86 7.99
N SER A 275 7.21 -27.15 7.81
CA SER A 275 6.42 -28.04 6.97
C SER A 275 5.48 -28.95 7.75
N GLY A 276 5.55 -28.97 9.08
CA GLY A 276 4.70 -29.84 9.87
C GLY A 276 4.66 -29.56 11.36
N ARG A 277 3.81 -30.34 12.03
CA ARG A 277 3.47 -30.21 13.45
C ARG A 277 4.69 -30.23 14.36
N THR A 278 5.60 -31.19 14.17
CA THR A 278 6.78 -31.36 15.03
C THR A 278 7.74 -30.17 14.91
N GLU A 279 7.98 -29.72 13.68
CA GLU A 279 8.82 -28.55 13.40
C GLU A 279 8.20 -27.27 13.97
N ALA A 280 6.87 -27.12 13.85
CA ALA A 280 6.16 -26.00 14.44
C ALA A 280 6.32 -25.92 15.96
N LEU A 281 6.28 -27.07 16.66
CA LEU A 281 6.47 -27.12 18.11
C LEU A 281 7.93 -26.82 18.52
N SER A 282 8.91 -27.39 17.81
CA SER A 282 10.33 -27.11 18.06
C SER A 282 10.62 -25.61 17.91
N LYS A 283 10.16 -25.02 16.80
CA LYS A 283 10.40 -23.62 16.49
C LYS A 283 9.64 -22.67 17.43
N ALA A 284 8.45 -23.06 17.87
CA ALA A 284 7.69 -22.29 18.86
C ALA A 284 8.36 -22.30 20.25
N LEU A 285 9.01 -23.39 20.64
CA LEU A 285 9.83 -23.46 21.87
C LEU A 285 11.09 -22.59 21.75
N GLU A 286 11.82 -22.69 20.63
CA GLU A 286 13.01 -21.87 20.35
C GLU A 286 12.72 -20.37 20.40
N GLN A 287 11.54 -19.96 19.92
CA GLN A 287 11.10 -18.57 19.88
C GLN A 287 10.39 -18.10 21.17
N GLY A 288 10.24 -18.98 22.18
CA GLY A 288 9.54 -18.66 23.43
C GLY A 288 8.04 -18.37 23.26
N LEU A 289 7.42 -18.82 22.16
CA LEU A 289 5.99 -18.64 21.89
C LEU A 289 5.11 -19.59 22.72
N ILE A 290 5.70 -20.70 23.18
CA ILE A 290 5.12 -21.67 24.10
C ILE A 290 6.16 -22.03 25.15
N THR A 291 5.71 -22.30 26.37
CA THR A 291 6.57 -22.78 27.46
C THR A 291 6.40 -24.29 27.57
N ALA A 292 7.53 -25.01 27.69
CA ALA A 292 7.55 -26.45 27.94
C ALA A 292 6.93 -26.80 29.30
#